data_AF-A0AAW7VKQ8-F1
#
_entry.id   AF-A0AAW7VKQ8-F1
#
_cell.length_a   1.000
_cell.length_b   1.000
_cell.length_c   1.000
_cell.angle_alpha   90.00
_cell.angle_beta   90.00
_cell.angle_gamma   90.00
#
_symmetry.space_group_name_H-M   'P 1'
#
loop_
_entity.id
_entity.type
_entity.pdbx_description
1 polymer ?
#
loop_
_entity_poly.entity_id
_entity_poly.type
_entity_poly.pdbx_seq_one_letter_code
_entity_poly.pdbx_strand_id
1 'polypeptide(L)'
;MGKEKKSRILTKPCVIEYEGRIVGYGSKELRVETISCWLARTIIQTKHYSRRFVNNSYLHLGVFSGRDLVGVLQWGYALNPNSGRRVVLETDNRGYMELNRMWLHDDMPRNSESRAISYALKTIRLLYPSVEWVQSFADERCGRAGVVYQASNFDFIG
;
A
#
# COMPACT_ATOMS: atom_id res chain seq x y z
N MET A 1 0.87 32.61 0.82
CA MET A 1 0.79 31.45 1.73
C MET A 1 -0.29 30.50 1.22
N GLY A 2 0.03 29.59 0.29
CA GLY A 2 -0.95 28.65 -0.25
C GLY A 2 -1.35 27.65 0.83
N LYS A 3 -2.64 27.51 1.12
CA LYS A 3 -3.13 26.47 2.05
C LYS A 3 -2.68 25.10 1.52
N GLU A 4 -1.83 24.38 2.26
CA GLU A 4 -1.47 23.00 1.94
C GLU A 4 -2.76 22.18 1.78
N LYS A 5 -2.98 21.61 0.59
CA LYS A 5 -4.11 20.73 0.32
C LYS A 5 -3.87 19.42 1.08
N LYS A 6 -4.65 19.19 2.15
CA LYS A 6 -4.72 17.89 2.84
C LYS A 6 -5.63 16.95 2.09
N SER A 7 -5.28 15.67 2.08
CA SER A 7 -6.11 14.59 1.58
C SER A 7 -7.36 14.47 2.46
N ARG A 8 -8.55 14.70 1.88
CA ARG A 8 -9.83 14.65 2.60
C ARG A 8 -10.70 13.52 2.06
N ILE A 9 -11.41 12.86 2.97
CA ILE A 9 -12.49 11.93 2.65
C ILE A 9 -13.73 12.80 2.49
N LEU A 10 -14.27 12.91 1.28
CA LEU A 10 -15.49 13.65 1.03
C LEU A 10 -16.66 12.70 0.80
N THR A 11 -16.38 11.56 0.17
CA THR A 11 -17.33 10.46 0.00
C THR A 11 -17.02 9.31 0.94
N LYS A 12 -18.06 8.66 1.46
CA LYS A 12 -17.91 7.51 2.38
C LYS A 12 -17.14 6.39 1.66
N PRO A 13 -16.02 5.90 2.20
CA PRO A 13 -15.30 4.79 1.60
C PRO A 13 -16.11 3.50 1.67
N CYS A 14 -16.08 2.71 0.59
CA CYS A 14 -16.79 1.43 0.47
C CYS A 14 -15.91 0.37 -0.20
N VAL A 15 -16.41 -0.87 -0.19
CA VAL A 15 -15.86 -1.98 -0.99
C VAL A 15 -16.08 -1.67 -2.46
N ILE A 16 -15.09 -1.97 -3.28
CA ILE A 16 -15.13 -1.81 -4.74
C ILE A 16 -15.22 -3.20 -5.35
N GLU A 17 -16.22 -3.40 -6.21
CA GLU A 17 -16.47 -4.66 -6.90
C GLU A 17 -16.42 -4.46 -8.41
N TYR A 18 -15.87 -5.44 -9.10
CA TYR A 18 -15.88 -5.55 -10.55
C TYR A 18 -16.34 -6.96 -10.93
N GLU A 19 -17.39 -7.06 -11.74
CA GLU A 19 -17.98 -8.35 -12.15
C GLU A 19 -18.29 -9.29 -10.97
N GLY A 20 -18.82 -8.73 -9.87
CA GLY A 20 -19.18 -9.48 -8.66
C GLY A 20 -17.99 -9.95 -7.82
N ARG A 21 -16.78 -9.48 -8.10
CA ARG A 21 -15.58 -9.76 -7.32
C ARG A 21 -15.09 -8.50 -6.63
N ILE A 22 -14.71 -8.63 -5.36
CA ILE A 22 -14.03 -7.55 -4.65
C ILE A 22 -12.69 -7.31 -5.32
N VAL A 23 -12.41 -6.05 -5.68
CA VAL A 23 -11.14 -5.63 -6.28
C VAL A 23 -10.46 -4.53 -5.47
N GLY A 24 -11.14 -3.93 -4.50
CA GLY A 24 -10.57 -2.78 -3.80
C GLY A 24 -11.42 -2.21 -2.68
N TYR A 25 -10.94 -1.11 -2.14
CA TYR A 25 -11.62 -0.33 -1.11
C TYR A 25 -11.25 1.15 -1.25
N GLY A 26 -12.20 2.04 -1.02
CA GLY A 26 -11.92 3.47 -0.94
C GLY A 26 -13.11 4.33 -1.31
N SER A 27 -12.82 5.60 -1.62
CA SER A 27 -13.80 6.62 -2.01
C SER A 27 -13.47 7.19 -3.39
N LYS A 28 -14.31 8.09 -3.90
CA LYS A 28 -14.07 8.72 -5.21
C LYS A 28 -12.78 9.54 -5.23
N GLU A 29 -12.44 10.18 -4.11
CA GLU A 29 -11.27 11.07 -4.00
C GLU A 29 -9.96 10.28 -3.95
N LEU A 30 -9.99 9.10 -3.34
CA LEU A 30 -8.87 8.19 -3.27
C LEU A 30 -9.40 6.78 -3.04
N ARG A 31 -8.96 5.83 -3.85
CA ARG A 31 -9.21 4.41 -3.62
C ARG A 31 -8.04 3.58 -4.08
N VAL A 32 -8.01 2.34 -3.61
CA VAL A 32 -7.07 1.35 -4.09
C VAL A 32 -7.83 0.20 -4.73
N GLU A 33 -7.33 -0.28 -5.85
CA GLU A 33 -7.90 -1.40 -6.59
C GLU A 33 -6.79 -2.31 -7.10
N THR A 34 -7.07 -3.61 -7.24
CA THR A 34 -6.15 -4.57 -7.85
C THR A 34 -5.81 -4.16 -9.27
N ILE A 35 -4.52 -4.20 -9.60
CA ILE A 35 -4.02 -3.99 -10.96
C ILE A 35 -3.15 -5.16 -11.40
N SER A 36 -2.89 -5.27 -12.70
CA SER A 36 -2.00 -6.31 -13.20
C SER A 36 -0.57 -6.12 -12.70
N CYS A 37 0.14 -7.25 -12.49
CA CYS A 37 1.55 -7.26 -12.15
C CYS A 37 2.39 -6.46 -13.16
N TRP A 38 2.06 -6.58 -14.44
CA TRP A 38 2.73 -5.85 -15.52
C TRP A 38 2.60 -4.33 -15.37
N LEU A 39 1.40 -3.82 -15.08
CA LEU A 39 1.17 -2.39 -14.90
C LEU A 39 1.92 -1.87 -13.67
N ALA A 40 1.84 -2.61 -12.55
CA ALA A 40 2.54 -2.27 -11.33
C ALA A 40 4.06 -2.21 -11.53
N ARG A 41 4.64 -3.22 -12.19
CA ARG A 41 6.09 -3.26 -12.49
C ARG A 41 6.51 -2.13 -13.41
N THR A 42 5.73 -1.84 -14.43
CA THR A 42 5.98 -0.73 -15.37
C THR A 42 6.04 0.61 -14.63
N ILE A 43 5.10 0.86 -13.73
CA ILE A 43 5.08 2.10 -12.94
C ILE A 43 6.26 2.15 -11.96
N ILE A 44 6.55 1.07 -11.23
CA ILE A 44 7.68 1.06 -10.29
C ILE A 44 9.01 1.29 -11.02
N GLN A 45 9.23 0.64 -12.16
CA GLN A 45 10.44 0.83 -12.95
C GLN A 45 10.55 2.27 -13.51
N THR A 46 9.43 2.89 -13.86
CA THR A 46 9.42 4.23 -14.50
C THR A 46 9.28 5.40 -13.53
N LYS A 47 8.81 5.19 -12.30
CA LYS A 47 8.46 6.27 -11.36
C LYS A 47 9.06 6.13 -9.98
N HIS A 48 9.28 4.92 -9.47
CA HIS A 48 9.88 4.73 -8.15
C HIS A 48 11.37 5.10 -8.18
N TYR A 49 11.87 5.75 -7.12
CA TYR A 49 13.27 6.20 -7.04
C TYR A 49 14.27 5.05 -7.22
N SER A 50 13.94 3.85 -6.75
CA SER A 50 14.82 2.67 -6.87
C SER A 50 14.86 2.08 -8.27
N ARG A 51 13.86 2.37 -9.12
CA ARG A 51 13.69 1.79 -10.47
C ARG A 51 13.65 0.25 -10.49
N ARG A 52 13.54 -0.41 -9.33
CA ARG A 52 13.64 -1.86 -9.16
C ARG A 52 12.39 -2.38 -8.47
N PHE A 53 11.60 -3.16 -9.18
CA PHE A 53 10.49 -3.91 -8.60
C PHE A 53 10.99 -5.17 -7.90
N VAL A 54 10.11 -5.78 -7.10
CA VAL A 54 10.37 -7.03 -6.40
C VAL A 54 9.73 -8.19 -7.17
N ASN A 55 10.49 -9.25 -7.45
CA ASN A 55 10.03 -10.35 -8.31
C ASN A 55 8.97 -11.23 -7.64
N ASN A 56 9.04 -11.40 -6.32
CA ASN A 56 8.16 -12.26 -5.52
C ASN A 56 6.97 -11.51 -4.88
N SER A 57 6.68 -10.28 -5.30
CA SER A 57 5.42 -9.61 -4.96
C SER A 57 4.25 -10.23 -5.71
N TYR A 58 3.11 -10.42 -5.04
CA TYR A 58 1.96 -11.14 -5.59
C TYR A 58 0.63 -10.40 -5.48
N LEU A 59 0.55 -9.33 -4.69
CA LEU A 59 -0.59 -8.42 -4.67
C LEU A 59 -0.15 -7.04 -5.14
N HIS A 60 -0.87 -6.49 -6.11
CA HIS A 60 -0.59 -5.20 -6.70
C HIS A 60 -1.82 -4.33 -6.66
N LEU A 61 -1.69 -3.15 -6.04
CA LEU A 61 -2.78 -2.20 -5.90
C LEU A 61 -2.42 -0.89 -6.60
N GLY A 62 -3.27 -0.43 -7.50
CA GLY A 62 -3.23 0.92 -8.04
C GLY A 62 -3.94 1.88 -7.09
N VAL A 63 -3.37 3.07 -6.90
CA VAL A 63 -4.02 4.18 -6.17
C VAL A 63 -4.69 5.09 -7.19
N PHE A 64 -6.00 5.27 -7.07
CA PHE A 64 -6.77 6.06 -8.01
C PHE A 64 -7.38 7.29 -7.36
N SER A 65 -7.31 8.44 -8.04
CA SER A 65 -8.08 9.64 -7.71
C SER A 65 -8.98 9.95 -8.90
N GLY A 66 -10.30 9.81 -8.74
CA GLY A 66 -11.20 9.84 -9.89
C GLY A 66 -10.83 8.76 -10.92
N ARG A 67 -10.48 9.14 -12.15
CA ARG A 67 -10.07 8.19 -13.20
C ARG A 67 -8.56 8.01 -13.30
N ASP A 68 -7.79 8.82 -12.56
CA ASP A 68 -6.35 8.89 -12.72
C ASP A 68 -5.65 7.86 -11.82
N LEU A 69 -4.70 7.12 -12.39
CA LEU A 69 -3.80 6.24 -11.65
C LEU A 69 -2.63 7.07 -11.11
N VAL A 70 -2.71 7.38 -9.82
CA VAL A 70 -1.81 8.31 -9.12
C VAL A 70 -0.83 7.61 -8.19
N GLY A 71 -0.81 6.28 -8.14
CA GLY A 71 0.13 5.53 -7.33
C GLY A 71 0.02 4.02 -7.50
N VAL A 72 0.98 3.31 -6.89
CA VAL A 72 1.05 1.84 -6.88
C VAL A 72 1.61 1.38 -5.54
N LEU A 73 1.02 0.33 -4.98
CA LEU A 73 1.56 -0.46 -3.87
C LEU A 73 1.80 -1.90 -4.35
N GLN A 74 3.00 -2.44 -4.10
CA GLN A 74 3.33 -3.85 -4.32
C GLN A 74 3.49 -4.53 -2.96
N TRP A 75 2.72 -5.59 -2.76
CA TRP A 75 2.73 -6.43 -1.56
C TRP A 75 3.19 -7.84 -1.92
N GLY A 76 3.91 -8.47 -1.01
CA GLY A 76 4.51 -9.78 -1.26
C GLY A 76 5.04 -10.45 -0.01
N TYR A 77 5.82 -11.50 -0.22
CA TYR A 77 6.58 -12.14 0.86
C TYR A 77 7.60 -11.16 1.46
N ALA A 78 7.95 -11.35 2.73
CA ALA A 78 9.08 -10.63 3.31
C ALA A 78 10.34 -10.91 2.50
N LEU A 79 11.12 -9.85 2.23
CA LEU A 79 12.42 -9.99 1.57
C LEU A 79 13.42 -10.75 2.46
N ASN A 80 13.20 -10.80 3.77
CA ASN A 80 13.94 -11.61 4.73
C ASN A 80 12.98 -12.47 5.59
N PRO A 81 12.74 -13.74 5.25
CA PRO A 81 11.86 -14.62 6.03
C PRO A 81 12.30 -14.82 7.48
N ASN A 82 13.60 -14.65 7.77
CA ASN A 82 14.14 -14.76 9.14
C ASN A 82 13.80 -13.54 10.01
N SER A 83 13.39 -12.40 9.44
CA SER A 83 12.90 -11.27 10.23
C SER A 83 11.48 -11.53 10.75
N GLY A 84 10.60 -12.13 9.94
CA GLY A 84 9.20 -12.37 10.33
C GLY A 84 9.02 -13.30 11.53
N ARG A 85 9.81 -14.37 11.61
CA ARG A 85 9.80 -15.32 12.75
C ARG A 85 10.22 -14.70 14.09
N ARG A 86 10.88 -13.54 14.07
CA ARG A 86 11.30 -12.82 15.28
C ARG A 86 10.25 -11.84 15.79
N VAL A 87 9.27 -11.48 14.95
CA VAL A 87 8.26 -10.44 15.26
C VAL A 87 6.99 -11.06 15.82
N VAL A 88 6.46 -12.08 15.14
CA VAL A 88 5.32 -12.87 15.63
C VAL A 88 5.73 -14.34 15.57
N LEU A 89 5.89 -14.95 16.75
CA LEU A 89 6.21 -16.37 16.86
C LEU A 89 5.05 -17.19 16.25
N GLU A 90 5.39 -18.25 15.51
CA GLU A 90 4.45 -19.22 14.90
C GLU A 90 3.61 -18.77 13.68
N THR A 91 3.87 -17.62 13.05
CA THR A 91 3.17 -17.28 11.80
C THR A 91 3.68 -18.11 10.61
N ASP A 92 2.75 -18.77 9.89
CA ASP A 92 3.04 -19.40 8.59
C ASP A 92 3.44 -18.36 7.53
N ASN A 93 4.16 -18.77 6.48
CA ASN A 93 4.58 -17.91 5.37
C ASN A 93 3.41 -17.26 4.61
N ARG A 94 2.17 -17.70 4.84
CA ARG A 94 0.93 -17.12 4.29
C ARG A 94 0.17 -16.24 5.28
N GLY A 95 0.58 -16.21 6.54
CA GLY A 95 -0.04 -15.41 7.60
C GLY A 95 0.40 -13.95 7.61
N TYR A 96 1.31 -13.54 6.73
CA TYR A 96 1.79 -12.16 6.66
C TYR A 96 2.14 -11.67 5.26
N MET A 97 2.16 -10.34 5.09
CA MET A 97 2.65 -9.66 3.87
C MET A 97 3.62 -8.54 4.19
N GLU A 98 4.50 -8.21 3.24
CA GLU A 98 5.34 -7.02 3.27
C GLU A 98 4.93 -6.02 2.18
N LEU A 99 4.86 -4.73 2.51
CA LEU A 99 4.83 -3.67 1.51
C LEU A 99 6.21 -3.56 0.86
N ASN A 100 6.39 -4.24 -0.26
CA ASN A 100 7.69 -4.29 -0.93
C ASN A 100 8.02 -2.95 -1.62
N ARG A 101 7.05 -2.31 -2.27
CA ARG A 101 7.24 -1.04 -3.00
C ARG A 101 6.01 -0.17 -2.92
N MET A 102 6.22 1.13 -2.80
CA MET A 102 5.16 2.11 -2.89
C MET A 102 5.63 3.32 -3.68
N TRP A 103 4.84 3.74 -4.64
CA TRP A 103 4.98 5.02 -5.30
C TRP A 103 3.65 5.75 -5.31
N LEU A 104 3.67 7.05 -5.05
CA LEU A 104 2.52 7.94 -5.17
C LEU A 104 2.99 9.22 -5.87
N HIS A 105 2.14 9.80 -6.72
CA HIS A 105 2.45 11.02 -7.44
C HIS A 105 2.69 12.20 -6.48
N ASP A 106 3.73 13.00 -6.74
CA ASP A 106 4.16 14.08 -5.82
C ASP A 106 3.11 15.19 -5.65
N ASP A 107 2.29 15.43 -6.68
CA ASP A 107 1.18 16.38 -6.62
C ASP A 107 0.00 15.92 -5.75
N MET A 108 0.05 14.70 -5.20
CA MET A 108 -1.02 14.23 -4.33
C MET A 108 -1.08 15.04 -3.02
N PRO A 109 -2.30 15.34 -2.53
CA PRO A 109 -2.48 16.06 -1.28
C PRO A 109 -1.75 15.39 -0.11
N ARG A 110 -1.31 16.19 0.87
CA ARG A 110 -0.67 15.69 2.10
C ARG A 110 -1.54 14.62 2.78
N ASN A 111 -0.92 13.55 3.28
CA ASN A 111 -1.56 12.36 3.89
C ASN A 111 -2.22 11.40 2.88
N SER A 112 -1.98 11.55 1.58
CA SER A 112 -2.50 10.58 0.61
C SER A 112 -1.82 9.23 0.72
N GLU A 113 -0.54 9.20 1.11
CA GLU A 113 0.24 7.98 1.31
C GLU A 113 -0.35 7.12 2.44
N SER A 114 -0.56 7.71 3.63
CA SER A 114 -1.13 6.98 4.78
C SER A 114 -2.58 6.54 4.54
N ARG A 115 -3.37 7.33 3.79
CA ARG A 115 -4.72 6.92 3.36
C ARG A 115 -4.67 5.76 2.37
N ALA A 116 -3.76 5.78 1.40
CA ALA A 116 -3.59 4.70 0.44
C ALA A 116 -3.19 3.40 1.14
N ILE A 117 -2.27 3.46 2.11
CA ILE A 117 -1.91 2.33 2.97
C ILE A 117 -3.14 1.84 3.74
N SER A 118 -3.89 2.71 4.42
CA SER A 118 -5.09 2.31 5.17
C SER A 118 -6.13 1.59 4.31
N TYR A 119 -6.37 2.05 3.08
CA TYR A 119 -7.26 1.36 2.14
C TYR A 119 -6.67 0.07 1.60
N ALA A 120 -5.35 0.00 1.42
CA ALA A 120 -4.65 -1.23 1.05
C ALA A 120 -4.80 -2.31 2.13
N LEU A 121 -4.66 -1.96 3.41
CA LEU A 121 -4.87 -2.90 4.52
C LEU A 121 -6.29 -3.46 4.55
N LYS A 122 -7.29 -2.59 4.33
CA LYS A 122 -8.69 -3.04 4.22
C LYS A 122 -8.90 -3.96 3.03
N THR A 123 -8.28 -3.66 1.90
CA THR A 123 -8.32 -4.50 0.70
C THR A 123 -7.65 -5.86 0.95
N ILE A 124 -6.49 -5.88 1.61
CA ILE A 124 -5.78 -7.12 1.99
C ILE A 124 -6.67 -7.98 2.89
N ARG A 125 -7.31 -7.39 3.91
CA ARG A 125 -8.21 -8.14 4.81
C ARG A 125 -9.41 -8.76 4.09
N LEU A 126 -9.88 -8.14 3.01
CA LEU A 126 -10.97 -8.66 2.19
C LEU A 126 -10.51 -9.77 1.23
N LEU A 127 -9.34 -9.61 0.60
CA LEU A 127 -8.85 -10.52 -0.44
C LEU A 127 -8.02 -11.69 0.11
N TYR A 128 -7.36 -11.50 1.24
CA TYR A 128 -6.44 -12.44 1.87
C TYR A 128 -6.77 -12.56 3.38
N PRO A 129 -7.92 -13.16 3.74
CA PRO A 129 -8.36 -13.23 5.13
C PRO A 129 -7.44 -14.06 6.04
N SER A 130 -6.55 -14.87 5.47
CA SER A 130 -5.52 -15.61 6.22
C SER A 130 -4.33 -14.75 6.65
N VAL A 131 -4.21 -13.52 6.14
CA VAL A 131 -3.13 -12.60 6.53
C VAL A 131 -3.50 -11.94 7.85
N GLU A 132 -2.71 -12.23 8.87
CA GLU A 132 -2.89 -11.79 10.25
C GLU A 132 -2.20 -10.45 10.50
N TRP A 133 -1.04 -10.23 9.88
CA TRP A 133 -0.26 -9.01 10.03
C TRP A 133 0.47 -8.62 8.75
N VAL A 134 0.90 -7.37 8.69
CA VAL A 134 1.74 -6.87 7.60
C VAL A 134 2.94 -6.10 8.14
N GLN A 135 4.03 -6.09 7.38
CA GLN A 135 5.21 -5.27 7.67
C GLN A 135 5.54 -4.33 6.51
N SER A 136 6.34 -3.33 6.81
CA SER A 136 6.96 -2.48 5.81
C SER A 136 8.27 -1.92 6.36
N PHE A 137 9.28 -1.76 5.50
CA PHE A 137 10.49 -1.05 5.86
C PHE A 137 10.36 0.42 5.42
N ALA A 138 10.58 1.34 6.35
CA ALA A 138 10.70 2.75 6.02
C ALA A 138 12.09 3.00 5.42
N ASP A 139 12.17 3.41 4.15
CA ASP A 139 13.42 3.90 3.59
C ASP A 139 13.70 5.29 4.19
N GLU A 140 14.79 5.42 4.94
CA GLU A 140 15.23 6.64 5.63
C GLU A 140 15.37 7.85 4.68
N ARG A 141 15.50 7.60 3.37
CA ARG A 141 15.64 8.65 2.34
C ARG A 141 14.39 9.52 2.14
N CYS A 142 13.23 9.12 2.65
CA CYS A 142 12.01 9.92 2.57
C CYS A 142 11.91 11.03 3.65
N GLY A 143 12.91 11.22 4.53
CA GLY A 143 12.97 12.33 5.49
C GLY A 143 11.79 12.41 6.48
N ARG A 144 10.96 11.36 6.54
CA ARG A 144 9.74 11.23 7.35
C ARG A 144 9.73 9.89 8.09
N ALA A 145 10.86 9.55 8.72
CA ALA A 145 11.03 8.31 9.48
C ALA A 145 9.77 7.99 10.30
N GLY A 146 9.11 6.87 10.01
CA GLY A 146 8.00 6.32 10.79
C GLY A 146 6.64 7.04 10.72
N VAL A 147 6.54 8.32 10.36
CA VAL A 147 5.30 9.12 10.51
C VAL A 147 4.13 8.58 9.69
N VAL A 148 4.40 8.09 8.47
CA VAL A 148 3.36 7.52 7.60
C VAL A 148 2.83 6.21 8.18
N TYR A 149 3.68 5.41 8.83
CA TYR A 149 3.32 4.12 9.41
C TYR A 149 2.65 4.25 10.77
N GLN A 150 3.12 5.18 11.61
CA GLN A 150 2.45 5.57 12.86
C GLN A 150 1.03 6.09 12.61
N ALA A 151 0.83 6.87 11.52
CA ALA A 151 -0.49 7.34 11.10
C ALA A 151 -1.39 6.23 10.52
N SER A 152 -0.83 5.08 10.15
CA SER A 152 -1.55 3.91 9.63
C SER A 152 -1.72 2.80 10.67
N ASN A 153 -1.47 3.09 11.96
CA ASN A 153 -1.62 2.16 13.09
C ASN A 153 -0.64 0.96 13.04
N PHE A 154 0.55 1.16 12.47
CA PHE A 154 1.65 0.20 12.56
C PHE A 154 2.42 0.41 13.86
N ASP A 155 2.76 -0.68 14.54
CA ASP A 155 3.76 -0.67 15.60
C ASP A 155 5.17 -0.58 14.99
N PHE A 156 5.97 0.36 15.49
CA PHE A 156 7.38 0.45 15.12
C PHE A 156 8.17 -0.56 15.96
N ILE A 157 8.78 -1.55 15.30
CA ILE A 157 9.44 -2.69 15.96
C ILE A 157 10.97 -2.72 15.81
N GLY A 158 11.58 -1.62 15.36
CA GLY A 158 13.04 -1.45 15.25
C GLY A 158 13.58 -1.48 13.83
#